data_AF-A0AAQ4RBT3-F1
#
_entry.id   AF-A0AAQ4RBT3-F1
#
_cell.length_a   1.000
_cell.length_b   1.000
_cell.length_c   1.000
_cell.angle_alpha   90.00
_cell.angle_beta   90.00
_cell.angle_gamma   90.00
#
_symmetry.space_group_name_H-M   'P 1'
#
loop_
_entity.id
_entity.type
_entity.pdbx_description
1 polymer ?
#
loop_
_entity_poly.entity_id
_entity_poly.type
_entity_poly.pdbx_seq_one_letter_code
_entity_poly.pdbx_strand_id
1 'polypeptide(L)'
;FGSRFRLSKAPLEVTDVIRDDIVTAIAAAQRRGEDVETSKKWSAGQNKQHLVTKNTSKLDRETEELHHDRVPLEVGKYIQQGRQEKGLTQKDLATKINEKPQVIADYECGKAIPNNQVLGKIERVIGLKLRGKDIGLPLEDKPKKK
;
A
#
# COMPACT_ATOMS: atom_id res chain seq x y z
N PHE A 1 42.19 27.65 1.89
CA PHE A 1 41.37 26.54 1.34
C PHE A 1 40.55 25.95 2.46
N GLY A 2 39.26 26.32 2.57
CA GLY A 2 38.40 25.88 3.67
C GLY A 2 36.95 25.85 3.22
N SER A 3 36.58 24.80 2.47
CA SER A 3 35.22 24.60 1.98
C SER A 3 34.33 24.11 3.12
N ARG A 4 33.55 25.03 3.69
CA ARG A 4 32.47 24.71 4.63
C ARG A 4 31.36 23.97 3.89
N PHE A 5 31.32 22.65 4.05
CA PHE A 5 30.22 21.79 3.60
C PHE A 5 29.00 22.07 4.50
N ARG A 6 28.06 22.89 4.01
CA ARG A 6 26.74 23.05 4.64
C ARG A 6 25.90 21.82 4.30
N LEU A 7 25.85 20.85 5.22
CA LEU A 7 24.92 19.75 5.14
C LEU A 7 23.53 20.26 5.55
N SER A 8 22.68 20.57 4.58
CA SER A 8 21.26 20.85 4.81
C SER A 8 20.56 19.56 5.21
N LYS A 9 20.44 19.28 6.51
CA LYS A 9 19.54 18.25 7.01
C LYS A 9 18.10 18.72 6.80
N ALA A 10 17.40 18.09 5.86
CA ALA A 10 15.95 18.22 5.72
C ALA A 10 15.26 17.79 7.04
N PRO A 11 14.17 18.46 7.45
CA PRO A 11 13.43 18.08 8.66
C PRO A 11 12.80 16.70 8.45
N LEU A 12 13.20 15.74 9.30
CA LEU A 12 12.63 14.40 9.33
C LEU A 12 11.24 14.46 9.98
N GLU A 13 10.24 13.81 9.36
CA GLU A 13 8.87 13.81 9.86
C GLU A 13 8.76 13.07 11.22
N VAL A 14 7.94 13.60 12.14
CA VAL A 14 7.79 13.14 13.54
C VAL A 14 7.54 11.64 13.69
N THR A 15 6.94 11.00 12.68
CA THR A 15 6.67 9.55 12.68
C THR A 15 7.90 8.67 12.45
N ASP A 16 8.97 9.20 11.85
CA ASP A 16 10.22 8.45 11.66
C ASP A 16 11.08 8.46 12.93
N VAL A 17 11.04 9.55 13.70
CA VAL A 17 11.77 9.68 14.99
C VAL A 17 11.31 8.63 16.00
N ILE A 18 9.99 8.41 16.12
CA ILE A 18 9.40 7.43 17.06
C ILE A 18 9.83 5.98 16.73
N ARG A 19 9.98 5.65 15.44
CA ARG A 19 10.41 4.31 15.02
C ARG A 19 11.88 4.05 15.35
N ASP A 20 12.73 5.05 15.13
CA ASP A 20 14.17 4.95 15.40
C ASP A 20 14.45 4.88 16.90
N ASP A 21 13.68 5.59 17.73
CA ASP A 21 13.81 5.55 19.20
C ASP A 21 13.46 4.17 19.78
N ILE A 22 12.41 3.52 19.27
CA ILE A 22 12.00 2.17 19.72
C ILE A 22 13.06 1.12 19.35
N VAL A 23 13.60 1.19 18.12
CA VAL A 23 14.64 0.26 17.67
C VAL A 23 15.91 0.44 18.49
N THR A 24 16.27 1.69 18.80
CA THR A 24 17.44 2.03 19.63
C THR A 24 17.25 1.55 21.07
N ALA A 25 16.05 1.68 21.63
CA ALA A 25 15.72 1.22 22.98
C ALA A 25 15.83 -0.32 23.11
N ILE A 26 15.29 -1.08 22.15
CA ILE A 26 15.38 -2.55 22.14
C ILE A 26 16.84 -3.00 22.03
N ALA A 27 17.63 -2.40 21.13
CA ALA A 27 19.04 -2.73 20.97
C ALA A 27 19.87 -2.41 22.22
N ALA A 28 19.54 -1.33 22.94
CA ALA A 28 20.20 -0.97 24.19
C ALA A 28 19.87 -1.94 25.33
N ALA A 29 18.59 -2.36 25.45
CA ALA A 29 18.16 -3.38 26.40
C ALA A 29 18.88 -4.72 26.16
N GLN A 30 19.00 -5.16 24.90
CA GLN A 30 19.75 -6.37 24.53
C GLN A 30 21.24 -6.30 24.91
N ARG A 31 21.88 -5.13 24.76
CA ARG A 31 23.30 -4.95 25.13
C ARG A 31 23.53 -4.95 26.65
N ARG A 32 22.56 -4.47 27.42
CA ARG A 32 22.61 -4.44 28.89
C ARG A 32 22.19 -5.77 29.54
N GLY A 33 21.75 -6.74 28.74
CA GLY A 33 21.24 -8.02 29.25
C GLY A 33 19.90 -7.89 29.98
N GLU A 34 19.13 -6.85 29.67
CA GLU A 34 17.77 -6.66 30.19
C GLU A 34 16.80 -7.60 29.46
N ASP A 35 15.76 -8.06 30.16
CA ASP A 35 14.76 -8.95 29.58
C ASP A 35 13.97 -8.24 28.47
N VAL A 36 13.92 -8.88 27.29
CA VAL A 36 13.15 -8.41 26.13
C VAL A 36 12.05 -9.42 25.83
N GLU A 37 10.81 -8.98 25.99
CA GLU A 37 9.65 -9.79 25.61
C GLU A 37 9.55 -9.87 24.08
N THR A 38 9.46 -11.08 23.54
CA THR A 38 9.23 -11.30 22.12
C THR A 38 7.93 -12.06 21.90
N SER A 39 7.09 -11.54 21.01
CA SER A 39 5.88 -12.23 20.57
C SER A 39 5.96 -12.53 19.08
N LYS A 40 5.57 -13.75 18.69
CA LYS A 40 5.49 -14.12 17.28
C LYS A 40 4.28 -13.42 16.66
N LYS A 41 4.49 -12.71 15.56
CA LYS A 41 3.39 -12.08 14.80
C LYS A 41 2.42 -13.16 14.31
N TRP A 42 1.12 -12.88 14.45
CA TRP A 42 0.07 -13.69 13.85
C TRP A 42 0.27 -13.76 12.32
N SER A 43 0.19 -14.95 11.73
CA SER A 43 0.52 -15.23 10.32
C SER A 43 2.00 -15.07 9.92
N ALA A 44 2.94 -15.00 10.87
CA ALA A 44 4.38 -14.98 10.55
C ALA A 44 4.85 -16.27 9.86
N GLY A 45 5.61 -16.13 8.78
CA GLY A 45 6.16 -17.24 7.99
C GLY A 45 5.24 -17.78 6.89
N GLN A 46 4.12 -17.12 6.59
CA GLN A 46 3.19 -17.51 5.53
C GLN A 46 3.14 -16.45 4.42
N ASN A 47 3.02 -16.87 3.16
CA ASN A 47 2.81 -15.99 1.99
C ASN A 47 1.36 -16.10 1.50
N LYS A 48 0.43 -15.50 2.25
CA LYS A 48 -0.98 -15.49 1.86
C LYS A 48 -1.21 -14.38 0.83
N GLN A 49 -1.38 -14.77 -0.43
CA GLN A 49 -1.47 -13.84 -1.57
C GLN A 49 -2.80 -13.07 -1.63
N HIS A 50 -3.90 -13.68 -1.16
CA HIS A 50 -5.21 -13.03 -1.06
C HIS A 50 -5.59 -12.82 0.41
N LEU A 51 -5.39 -11.60 0.90
CA LEU A 51 -5.77 -11.21 2.26
C LEU A 51 -7.23 -10.74 2.27
N VAL A 52 -7.95 -11.05 3.35
CA VAL A 52 -9.30 -10.53 3.54
C VAL A 52 -9.18 -9.04 3.83
N THR A 53 -9.90 -8.22 3.07
CA THR A 53 -9.82 -6.76 3.12
C THR A 53 -10.54 -6.16 4.32
N LYS A 54 -11.49 -6.89 4.91
CA LYS A 54 -12.27 -6.52 6.07
C LYS A 54 -11.96 -7.45 7.25
N ASN A 55 -12.13 -6.94 8.47
CA ASN A 55 -11.99 -7.75 9.67
C ASN A 55 -13.13 -8.79 9.71
N THR A 56 -12.78 -10.07 9.57
CA THR A 56 -13.74 -11.19 9.54
C THR A 56 -14.62 -11.23 10.79
N SER A 57 -14.09 -10.87 11.96
CA SER A 57 -14.85 -10.80 13.22
C SER A 57 -15.86 -9.64 13.31
N LYS A 58 -15.82 -8.68 12.38
CA LYS A 58 -16.85 -7.63 12.26
C LYS A 58 -17.94 -8.07 11.28
N LEU A 59 -17.54 -8.69 10.17
CA LEU A 59 -18.47 -9.26 9.17
C LEU A 59 -19.37 -10.36 9.75
N ASP A 60 -18.84 -11.20 10.65
CA ASP A 60 -19.60 -12.29 11.30
C ASP A 60 -20.68 -11.77 12.28
N ARG A 61 -20.59 -10.49 12.70
CA ARG A 61 -21.54 -9.85 13.62
C ARG A 61 -22.58 -8.96 12.93
N GLU A 62 -22.35 -8.57 11.68
CA GLU A 62 -23.28 -7.74 10.89
C GLU A 62 -24.21 -8.66 10.08
N THR A 63 -25.41 -8.93 10.60
CA THR A 63 -26.44 -9.76 9.94
C THR A 63 -27.41 -8.99 9.05
N GLU A 64 -27.39 -7.65 9.06
CA GLU A 64 -28.27 -6.82 8.24
C GLU A 64 -27.47 -5.64 7.63
N GLU A 65 -27.63 -5.44 6.33
CA GLU A 65 -27.09 -4.34 5.49
C GLU A 65 -25.70 -4.53 4.85
N LEU A 66 -25.66 -5.36 3.80
CA LEU A 66 -24.48 -5.57 2.95
C LEU A 66 -24.31 -4.45 1.89
N HIS A 67 -24.41 -3.17 2.27
CA HIS A 67 -23.98 -2.09 1.38
C HIS A 67 -22.45 -2.03 1.40
N HIS A 68 -21.82 -2.44 0.30
CA HIS A 68 -20.38 -2.30 0.13
C HIS A 68 -20.12 -1.13 -0.80
N ASP A 69 -19.52 -0.07 -0.26
CA ASP A 69 -19.08 1.07 -1.03
C ASP A 69 -18.17 0.57 -2.16
N ARG A 70 -18.62 0.83 -3.38
CA ARG A 70 -17.92 0.43 -4.61
C ARG A 70 -16.87 1.46 -4.96
N VAL A 71 -15.94 1.05 -5.81
CA VAL A 71 -14.95 1.97 -6.37
C VAL A 71 -15.69 3.04 -7.16
N PRO A 72 -15.48 4.34 -6.88
CA PRO A 72 -16.13 5.41 -7.63
C PRO A 72 -15.68 5.37 -9.10
N LEU A 73 -16.58 5.72 -10.01
CA LEU A 73 -16.34 5.63 -11.46
C LEU A 73 -15.09 6.42 -11.91
N GLU A 74 -14.77 7.52 -11.22
CA GLU A 74 -13.58 8.32 -11.46
C GLU A 74 -12.28 7.51 -11.33
N VAL A 75 -12.19 6.60 -10.35
CA VAL A 75 -11.03 5.72 -10.19
C VAL A 75 -10.93 4.75 -11.38
N GLY A 76 -12.06 4.25 -11.88
CA GLY A 76 -12.10 3.41 -13.08
C GLY A 76 -11.56 4.12 -14.32
N LYS A 77 -11.88 5.41 -14.49
CA LYS A 77 -11.35 6.25 -15.57
C LYS A 77 -9.84 6.43 -15.48
N TYR A 78 -9.30 6.72 -14.29
CA TYR A 78 -7.85 6.87 -14.10
C TYR A 78 -7.09 5.56 -14.36
N ILE A 79 -7.66 4.41 -13.98
CA ILE A 79 -7.08 3.10 -14.31
C ILE A 79 -7.00 2.92 -15.82
N GLN A 80 -8.08 3.24 -16.54
CA GLN A 80 -8.13 3.11 -17.99
C GLN A 80 -7.15 4.07 -18.69
N GLN A 81 -7.08 5.33 -18.24
CA GLN A 81 -6.14 6.33 -18.76
C GLN A 81 -4.68 5.89 -18.56
N GLY A 82 -4.29 5.57 -17.31
CA GLY A 82 -2.93 5.14 -17.02
C GLY A 82 -2.55 3.82 -17.72
N ARG A 83 -3.52 2.95 -18.01
CA ARG A 83 -3.33 1.75 -18.84
C ARG A 83 -3.03 2.11 -20.30
N GLN A 84 -3.81 3.02 -20.88
CA GLN A 84 -3.65 3.49 -22.27
C GLN A 84 -2.33 4.25 -22.47
N GLU A 85 -1.97 5.13 -21.53
CA GLU A 85 -0.69 5.88 -21.55
C GLU A 85 0.52 4.93 -21.56
N LYS A 86 0.41 3.78 -20.88
CA LYS A 86 1.46 2.75 -20.87
C LYS A 86 1.32 1.69 -21.97
N GLY A 87 0.34 1.84 -22.88
CA GLY A 87 0.10 0.90 -23.97
C GLY A 87 -0.26 -0.52 -23.52
N LEU A 88 -0.86 -0.68 -22.34
CA LEU A 88 -1.17 -2.00 -21.77
C LEU A 88 -2.60 -2.43 -22.11
N THR A 89 -2.81 -3.72 -22.39
CA THR A 89 -4.16 -4.28 -22.42
C THR A 89 -4.65 -4.61 -21.00
N GLN A 90 -5.96 -4.83 -20.80
CA GLN A 90 -6.48 -5.28 -19.51
C GLN A 90 -5.83 -6.60 -19.07
N LYS A 91 -5.55 -7.49 -20.04
CA LYS A 91 -4.85 -8.76 -19.81
C LYS A 91 -3.40 -8.54 -19.38
N ASP A 92 -2.69 -7.61 -20.00
CA ASP A 92 -1.30 -7.31 -19.64
C ASP A 92 -1.21 -6.69 -18.24
N LEU A 93 -2.11 -5.77 -17.92
CA LEU A 93 -2.21 -5.17 -16.58
C LEU A 93 -2.51 -6.25 -15.54
N ALA A 94 -3.52 -7.10 -15.79
CA ALA A 94 -3.89 -8.21 -14.92
C ALA A 94 -2.73 -9.18 -14.68
N THR A 95 -1.98 -9.52 -15.73
CA THR A 95 -0.80 -10.38 -15.65
C THR A 95 0.31 -9.73 -14.81
N LYS A 96 0.57 -8.43 -15.00
CA LYS A 96 1.56 -7.68 -14.21
C LYS A 96 1.23 -7.63 -12.72
N ILE A 97 -0.05 -7.55 -12.35
CA ILE A 97 -0.48 -7.50 -10.94
C ILE A 97 -0.84 -8.87 -10.35
N ASN A 98 -0.73 -9.94 -11.14
CA ASN A 98 -1.14 -11.30 -10.78
C ASN A 98 -2.61 -11.38 -10.31
N GLU A 99 -3.51 -10.76 -11.07
CA GLU A 99 -4.97 -10.84 -10.87
C GLU A 99 -5.65 -11.33 -12.15
N LYS A 100 -6.94 -11.67 -12.05
CA LYS A 100 -7.72 -12.08 -13.24
C LYS A 100 -8.09 -10.86 -14.10
N PRO A 101 -8.13 -10.99 -15.45
CA PRO A 101 -8.57 -9.89 -16.32
C PRO A 101 -9.96 -9.34 -15.98
N GLN A 102 -10.88 -10.22 -15.55
CA GLN A 102 -12.22 -9.83 -15.10
C GLN A 102 -12.18 -8.83 -13.94
N VAL A 103 -11.23 -9.01 -13.01
CA VAL A 103 -11.09 -8.12 -11.85
C VAL A 103 -10.78 -6.70 -12.35
N ILE A 104 -9.84 -6.55 -13.28
CA ILE A 104 -9.51 -5.24 -13.88
C ILE A 104 -10.73 -4.63 -14.58
N ALA A 105 -11.48 -5.41 -15.34
CA ALA A 105 -12.69 -4.94 -16.01
C ALA A 105 -13.75 -4.43 -15.00
N ASP A 106 -13.93 -5.13 -13.88
CA ASP A 106 -14.86 -4.73 -12.83
C ASP A 106 -14.40 -3.44 -12.11
N TYR A 107 -13.08 -3.22 -11.98
CA TYR A 107 -12.51 -1.97 -11.45
C TYR A 107 -12.68 -0.81 -12.42
N GLU A 108 -12.40 -1.00 -13.72
CA GLU A 108 -12.61 0.03 -14.76
C GLU A 108 -14.10 0.43 -14.86
N CYS A 109 -15.03 -0.51 -14.63
CA CYS A 109 -16.48 -0.25 -14.63
C CYS A 109 -17.05 0.27 -13.29
N GLY A 110 -16.25 0.40 -12.23
CA GLY A 110 -16.72 0.81 -10.90
C GLY A 110 -17.61 -0.21 -10.17
N LYS A 111 -17.63 -1.48 -10.61
CA LYS A 111 -18.42 -2.57 -9.98
C LYS A 111 -17.65 -3.30 -8.89
N ALA A 112 -16.32 -3.22 -8.92
CA ALA A 112 -15.46 -3.92 -7.98
C ALA A 112 -15.61 -3.40 -6.53
N ILE A 113 -15.46 -4.32 -5.57
CA ILE A 113 -15.28 -3.97 -4.17
C ILE A 113 -13.83 -3.49 -4.00
N PRO A 114 -13.59 -2.30 -3.43
CA PRO A 114 -12.23 -1.77 -3.27
C PRO A 114 -11.37 -2.70 -2.40
N ASN A 115 -10.31 -3.25 -2.99
CA ASN A 115 -9.26 -3.97 -2.29
C ASN A 115 -7.97 -3.14 -2.33
N ASN A 116 -7.52 -2.67 -1.15
CA ASN A 116 -6.32 -1.86 -1.01
C ASN A 116 -5.05 -2.52 -1.57
N GLN A 117 -4.97 -3.85 -1.55
CA GLN A 117 -3.84 -4.58 -2.12
C GLN A 117 -3.85 -4.49 -3.65
N VAL A 118 -5.00 -4.77 -4.27
CA VAL A 118 -5.16 -4.72 -5.73
C VAL A 118 -4.95 -3.30 -6.24
N LEU A 119 -5.60 -2.31 -5.62
CA LEU A 119 -5.41 -0.89 -5.96
C LEU A 119 -3.95 -0.47 -5.84
N GLY A 120 -3.26 -0.85 -4.76
CA GLY A 120 -1.84 -0.55 -4.59
C GLY A 120 -0.91 -1.26 -5.58
N LYS A 121 -1.30 -2.40 -6.16
CA LYS A 121 -0.57 -3.02 -7.27
C LYS A 121 -0.80 -2.25 -8.57
N ILE A 122 -2.05 -1.88 -8.86
CA ILE A 122 -2.41 -1.10 -10.05
C ILE A 122 -1.70 0.24 -10.06
N GLU A 123 -1.75 1.00 -8.95
CA GLU A 123 -1.07 2.31 -8.79
C GLU A 123 0.40 2.25 -9.18
N ARG A 124 1.12 1.22 -8.75
CA ARG A 124 2.55 1.04 -9.08
C ARG A 124 2.78 0.73 -10.56
N VAL A 125 1.87 0.00 -11.19
CA VAL A 125 2.00 -0.35 -12.62
C VAL A 125 1.64 0.85 -13.49
N ILE A 126 0.58 1.59 -13.17
CA ILE A 126 0.12 2.74 -13.97
C ILE A 126 0.85 4.05 -13.60
N GLY A 127 1.40 4.16 -12.39
CA GLY A 127 2.12 5.36 -11.93
C GLY A 127 1.20 6.51 -11.50
N LEU A 128 -0.07 6.22 -11.20
CA LEU A 128 -1.07 7.17 -10.73
C LEU A 128 -1.59 6.71 -9.37
N LYS A 129 -1.89 7.65 -8.49
CA LYS A 129 -2.58 7.39 -7.21
C LYS A 129 -4.06 7.12 -7.47
N LEU A 130 -4.59 6.06 -6.87
CA LEU A 130 -5.99 5.65 -6.98
C LEU A 130 -6.70 5.64 -5.62
N ARG A 131 -5.99 6.07 -4.57
CA ARG A 131 -6.44 6.05 -3.17
C ARG A 131 -6.12 7.37 -2.48
N GLY A 132 -6.92 7.72 -1.47
CA GLY A 132 -6.72 8.91 -0.65
C GLY A 132 -7.29 10.17 -1.29
N LYS A 133 -6.76 11.34 -0.90
CA LYS A 133 -7.22 12.65 -1.37
C LYS A 133 -6.63 13.05 -2.73
N ASP A 134 -5.53 12.42 -3.12
CA ASP A 134 -4.72 12.75 -4.30
C ASP A 134 -5.03 11.82 -5.50
N ILE A 135 -6.30 11.49 -5.74
CA ILE A 135 -6.66 10.56 -6.82
C ILE A 135 -6.32 11.19 -8.18
N GLY A 136 -5.68 10.42 -9.06
CA GLY A 136 -5.28 10.86 -10.40
C GLY A 136 -3.94 11.60 -10.47
N LEU A 137 -3.31 11.90 -9.33
CA LEU A 137 -1.97 12.49 -9.31
C LEU A 137 -0.89 11.42 -9.60
N PRO A 138 0.24 11.80 -10.22
CA PRO A 138 1.39 10.92 -10.38
C PRO A 138 1.84 10.33 -9.03
N LEU A 139 2.13 9.03 -9.02
CA LEU A 139 2.72 8.38 -7.87
C LEU A 139 4.19 8.78 -7.78
N GLU A 140 4.56 9.55 -6.75
CA GLU A 140 5.97 9.85 -6.48
C GLU A 140 6.70 8.55 -6.09
N ASP A 141 7.67 8.15 -6.91
CA ASP A 141 8.55 7.03 -6.60
C ASP A 141 9.49 7.40 -5.45
N LYS A 142 9.04 7.22 -4.20
CA LYS A 142 9.97 7.28 -3.06
C LYS A 142 11.04 6.20 -3.27
N PRO A 143 12.35 6.53 -3.26
CA PRO A 143 13.40 5.56 -3.50
C PRO A 143 13.32 4.44 -2.47
N LYS A 144 13.26 3.18 -2.94
CA LYS A 144 13.35 2.02 -2.06
C LYS A 144 14.69 2.10 -1.32
N LYS A 145 14.68 2.40 -0.02
CA LYS A 145 15.86 2.21 0.84
C LYS A 145 16.25 0.73 0.72
N LYS A 146 17.40 0.49 0.11
CA LYS A 146 18.08 -0.81 0.06
C LYS A 146 18.55 -1.18 1.46
#